data_AF-A0A6L8UGL3-F1
#
_entry.id   AF-A0A6L8UGL3-F1
#
_cell.length_a   1.000
_cell.length_b   1.000
_cell.length_c   1.000
_cell.angle_alpha   90.00
_cell.angle_beta   90.00
_cell.angle_gamma   90.00
#
_symmetry.space_group_name_H-M   'P 1'
#
loop_
_entity.id
_entity.type
_entity.pdbx_description
1 polymer ?
#
loop_
_entity_poly.entity_id
_entity_poly.type
_entity_poly.pdbx_seq_one_letter_code
_entity_poly.pdbx_strand_id
1 'polypeptide(L)'
;MGIRHFILPPVKMEVDPSGGEWANLTNRFAGKILFRKKLYYLETGDLSVIDNIRNPWFYEELFVYALAFQDRNLLPALRKIASSEQSGNEIRSKASKTAEKIGLKEDADEVTQVKDTWSSGFARAENARRTLAGSRYPQTTEILKLLKDNSPELKRLALFLIGKFRMTDMIQEVCECLNVSGIEDDVYAVIRSLGPDVVRDIDRYYLKTAGNVNISKVLLRLMSEIHQPDDLSFLTGRLSCNSRSVREMSLNILFSSRYSLTQSERERLKPTITETFGTLAWMISMLAALEEGNNEFLTKQLIREYDRWKFYLLRILHLVYKEKVEEDGNNPIPELSSLIYGNTDRKTEWKKILKKLRSWYPIEVPPMTVLSEDIINCDYNVLGVWTKACTLRSIPIIEDSNLGESVAALLFSPEQILREEAARLLARTSMELYSSTVSRIPDRNKTHLDRMVSDQINEKELLFEKVKFLVSCFDKIKEDELLFLAERMAFARNNQRGIFSQPSNSILWSFTEDNSEPEIFVNHDDMSDPGRVARDIRSFCFYCYVLPLRSISEFDFHFPESSFEVFRYIDKHEG
;
A
#
# COMPACT_ATOMS: atom_id res chain seq x y z
N MET A 1 16.52 20.32 -44.79
CA MET A 1 15.86 19.06 -44.36
C MET A 1 15.13 19.37 -43.07
N GLY A 2 13.81 19.18 -43.01
CA GLY A 2 13.04 19.51 -41.81
C GLY A 2 13.40 18.55 -40.66
N ILE A 3 13.58 19.09 -39.46
CA ILE A 3 13.73 18.31 -38.23
C ILE A 3 12.47 17.43 -38.12
N ARG A 4 12.63 16.11 -38.13
CA ARG A 4 11.53 15.20 -37.85
C ARG A 4 11.28 15.20 -36.35
N HIS A 5 10.01 15.15 -35.97
CA HIS A 5 9.58 15.16 -34.58
C HIS A 5 8.73 13.92 -34.37
N PHE A 6 8.97 13.20 -33.27
CA PHE A 6 8.03 12.20 -32.79
C PHE A 6 7.08 12.84 -31.79
N ILE A 7 5.77 12.74 -32.06
CA ILE A 7 4.72 13.21 -31.15
C ILE A 7 4.42 12.06 -30.20
N LEU A 8 4.62 12.27 -28.90
CA LEU A 8 4.35 11.26 -27.91
C LEU A 8 2.84 11.03 -27.78
N PRO A 9 2.40 9.77 -27.54
CA PRO A 9 1.01 9.51 -27.17
C PRO A 9 0.58 10.35 -25.96
N PRO A 10 -0.70 10.75 -25.89
CA PRO A 10 -1.20 11.44 -24.72
C PRO A 10 -1.10 10.53 -23.49
N VAL A 11 -0.60 11.07 -22.38
CA VAL A 11 -0.65 10.38 -21.10
C VAL A 11 -2.06 10.49 -20.56
N LYS A 12 -2.82 9.39 -20.58
CA LYS A 12 -4.01 9.30 -19.73
C LYS A 12 -3.52 9.28 -18.29
N MET A 13 -3.88 10.31 -17.52
CA MET A 13 -3.68 10.24 -16.08
C MET A 13 -4.57 9.09 -15.57
N GLU A 14 -3.97 8.11 -14.92
CA GLU A 14 -4.72 7.35 -13.92
C GLU A 14 -5.18 8.41 -12.92
N VAL A 15 -6.47 8.73 -12.99
CA VAL A 15 -7.07 9.71 -12.11
C VAL A 15 -7.07 9.04 -10.76
N ASP A 16 -6.16 9.47 -9.88
CA ASP A 16 -6.31 9.23 -8.44
C ASP A 16 -7.76 9.61 -8.11
N PRO A 17 -8.58 8.69 -7.57
CA PRO A 17 -9.98 8.96 -7.29
C PRO A 17 -10.09 10.34 -6.66
N SER A 18 -10.75 11.25 -7.39
CA SER A 18 -10.76 12.64 -7.00
C SER A 18 -11.29 12.75 -5.56
N GLY A 19 -10.93 13.79 -4.81
CA GLY A 19 -11.45 13.96 -3.45
C GLY A 19 -12.98 13.87 -3.35
N GLY A 20 -13.70 14.12 -4.46
CA GLY A 20 -15.15 13.90 -4.58
C GLY A 20 -15.59 12.43 -4.68
N GLU A 21 -14.79 11.52 -5.24
CA GLU A 21 -15.10 10.09 -5.29
C GLU A 21 -14.97 9.42 -3.91
N TRP A 22 -13.96 9.81 -3.14
CA TRP A 22 -13.83 9.40 -1.74
C TRP A 22 -15.00 9.89 -0.88
N ALA A 23 -15.54 11.08 -1.17
CA ALA A 23 -16.69 11.64 -0.48
C ALA A 23 -18.01 10.92 -0.78
N ASN A 24 -18.06 10.06 -1.81
CA ASN A 24 -19.23 9.28 -2.17
C ASN A 24 -19.32 7.95 -1.41
N LEU A 25 -18.24 7.51 -0.74
CA LEU A 25 -18.26 6.30 0.06
C LEU A 25 -19.09 6.51 1.33
N THR A 26 -20.09 5.67 1.53
CA THR A 26 -21.06 5.81 2.64
C THR A 26 -20.93 4.73 3.71
N ASN A 27 -20.10 3.72 3.46
CA ASN A 27 -19.85 2.60 4.37
C ASN A 27 -19.13 2.99 5.68
N ARG A 28 -19.30 2.14 6.71
CA ARG A 28 -18.78 2.34 8.07
C ARG A 28 -17.28 2.31 8.11
N PHE A 29 -16.64 1.42 7.34
CA PHE A 29 -15.18 1.36 7.28
C PHE A 29 -14.58 2.68 6.80
N ALA A 30 -15.06 3.22 5.68
CA ALA A 30 -14.63 4.49 5.13
C ALA A 30 -14.83 5.65 6.13
N GLY A 31 -15.97 5.68 6.82
CA GLY A 31 -16.25 6.66 7.88
C GLY A 31 -15.24 6.59 9.04
N LYS A 32 -14.89 5.38 9.50
CA LYS A 32 -13.88 5.17 10.55
C LYS A 32 -12.49 5.62 10.11
N ILE A 33 -12.06 5.27 8.90
CA ILE A 33 -10.75 5.68 8.37
C ILE A 33 -10.68 7.20 8.20
N LEU A 34 -11.75 7.81 7.68
CA LEU A 34 -11.84 9.26 7.55
C LEU A 34 -11.73 9.95 8.91
N PHE A 35 -12.41 9.42 9.94
CA PHE A 35 -12.30 9.94 11.30
C PHE A 35 -10.85 9.90 11.80
N ARG A 36 -10.16 8.76 11.65
CA ARG A 36 -8.75 8.62 12.06
C ARG A 36 -7.84 9.63 11.37
N LYS A 37 -7.98 9.82 10.05
CA LYS A 37 -7.20 10.81 9.28
C LYS A 37 -7.47 12.27 9.67
N LYS A 38 -8.61 12.56 10.32
CA LYS A 38 -8.99 13.92 10.75
C LYS A 38 -8.82 14.17 12.24
N LEU A 39 -8.60 13.13 13.04
CA LEU A 39 -8.58 13.20 14.50
C LEU A 39 -7.62 14.26 15.03
N TYR A 40 -6.39 14.32 14.51
CA TYR A 40 -5.40 15.32 14.89
C TYR A 40 -5.93 16.76 14.75
N TYR A 41 -6.52 17.09 13.60
CA TYR A 41 -7.05 18.43 13.32
C TYR A 41 -8.21 18.78 14.26
N LEU A 42 -9.07 17.80 14.55
CA LEU A 42 -10.19 17.99 15.47
C LEU A 42 -9.72 18.26 16.90
N GLU A 43 -8.76 17.50 17.43
CA GLU A 43 -8.25 17.68 18.80
C GLU A 43 -7.35 18.92 18.94
N THR A 44 -6.72 19.38 17.85
CA THR A 44 -5.91 20.61 17.88
C THR A 44 -6.71 21.88 17.57
N GLY A 45 -7.97 21.75 17.16
CA GLY A 45 -8.91 22.86 17.01
C GLY A 45 -9.10 23.38 15.57
N ASP A 46 -8.57 22.70 14.56
CA ASP A 46 -8.89 22.99 13.16
C ASP A 46 -10.22 22.34 12.76
N LEU A 47 -11.29 23.11 12.94
CA LEU A 47 -12.66 22.66 12.67
C LEU A 47 -13.06 22.74 11.19
N SER A 48 -12.21 23.29 10.31
CA SER A 48 -12.50 23.41 8.87
C SER A 48 -12.67 22.04 8.20
N VAL A 49 -12.03 21.00 8.77
CA VAL A 49 -12.06 19.64 8.25
C VAL A 49 -13.45 19.00 8.25
N ILE A 50 -14.40 19.52 9.05
CA ILE A 50 -15.76 18.98 9.19
C ILE A 50 -16.67 19.42 8.04
N ASP A 51 -16.39 20.58 7.43
CA ASP A 51 -17.34 21.28 6.55
C ASP A 51 -17.70 20.49 5.28
N ASN A 52 -16.83 19.57 4.86
CA ASN A 52 -17.01 18.77 3.64
C ASN A 52 -17.37 17.29 3.90
N ILE A 53 -17.65 16.90 5.15
CA ILE A 53 -17.86 15.50 5.51
C ILE A 53 -19.33 15.11 5.42
N ARG A 54 -19.62 14.16 4.51
CA ARG A 54 -20.98 13.65 4.27
C ARG A 54 -21.25 12.27 4.87
N ASN A 55 -20.22 11.47 5.11
CA ASN A 55 -20.38 10.11 5.60
C ASN A 55 -20.89 10.11 7.05
N PRO A 56 -22.07 9.52 7.35
CA PRO A 56 -22.66 9.54 8.70
C PRO A 56 -21.83 8.77 9.73
N TRP A 57 -21.14 7.70 9.32
CA TRP A 57 -20.33 6.86 10.23
C TRP A 57 -19.09 7.56 10.75
N PHE A 58 -18.61 8.59 10.06
CA PHE A 58 -17.58 9.48 10.61
C PHE A 58 -18.05 10.10 11.93
N TYR A 59 -19.29 10.60 11.97
CA TYR A 59 -19.85 11.27 13.14
C TYR A 59 -20.13 10.26 14.26
N GLU A 60 -20.65 9.08 13.92
CA GLU A 60 -20.85 8.01 14.91
C GLU A 60 -19.53 7.57 15.55
N GLU A 61 -18.47 7.37 14.76
CA GLU A 61 -17.14 7.04 15.30
C GLU A 61 -16.59 8.19 16.16
N LEU A 62 -16.79 9.45 15.76
CA LEU A 62 -16.43 10.62 16.56
C LEU A 62 -17.14 10.63 17.91
N PHE A 63 -18.44 10.36 17.95
CA PHE A 63 -19.21 10.32 19.21
C PHE A 63 -18.76 9.17 20.11
N VAL A 64 -18.57 7.98 19.54
CA VAL A 64 -18.07 6.80 20.27
C VAL A 64 -16.70 7.09 20.87
N TYR A 65 -15.78 7.64 20.08
CA TYR A 65 -14.44 8.00 20.54
C TYR A 65 -14.48 9.08 21.63
N ALA A 66 -15.22 10.17 21.42
CA ALA A 66 -15.33 11.27 22.37
C ALA A 66 -15.89 10.81 23.73
N LEU A 67 -16.87 9.90 23.73
CA LEU A 67 -17.44 9.34 24.96
C LEU A 67 -16.51 8.33 25.63
N ALA A 68 -15.83 7.47 24.85
CA ALA A 68 -14.93 6.45 25.37
C ALA A 68 -13.72 7.07 26.09
N PHE A 69 -13.17 8.15 25.53
CA PHE A 69 -11.98 8.82 26.06
C PHE A 69 -12.28 10.06 26.90
N GLN A 70 -13.54 10.51 26.94
CA GLN A 70 -13.97 11.75 27.60
C GLN A 70 -13.11 12.94 27.16
N ASP A 71 -12.83 13.01 25.85
CA ASP A 71 -11.88 13.98 25.33
C ASP A 71 -12.50 15.37 25.16
N ARG A 72 -12.14 16.30 26.05
CA ARG A 72 -12.58 17.69 25.98
C ARG A 72 -12.10 18.44 24.74
N ASN A 73 -11.00 18.01 24.12
CA ASN A 73 -10.47 18.67 22.92
C ASN A 73 -11.44 18.56 21.74
N LEU A 74 -12.37 17.61 21.79
CA LEU A 74 -13.41 17.43 20.79
C LEU A 74 -14.68 18.28 21.05
N LEU A 75 -14.81 18.95 22.20
CA LEU A 75 -15.96 19.82 22.49
C LEU A 75 -16.20 20.92 21.44
N PRO A 76 -15.17 21.64 20.93
CA PRO A 76 -15.37 22.62 19.87
C PRO A 76 -15.93 22.00 18.59
N ALA A 77 -15.45 20.81 18.21
CA ALA A 77 -15.95 20.07 17.05
C ALA A 77 -17.42 19.65 17.24
N LEU A 78 -17.75 19.07 18.41
CA LEU A 78 -19.12 18.67 18.74
C LEU A 78 -20.10 19.86 18.74
N ARG A 79 -19.69 21.00 19.29
CA ARG A 79 -20.49 22.23 19.28
C ARG A 79 -20.72 22.75 17.87
N LYS A 80 -19.68 22.77 17.02
CA LYS A 80 -19.80 23.15 15.60
C LYS A 80 -20.80 22.25 14.87
N ILE A 81 -20.69 20.93 15.05
CA ILE A 81 -21.62 19.95 14.44
C ILE A 81 -23.06 20.17 14.92
N ALA A 82 -23.26 20.39 16.22
CA ALA A 82 -24.58 20.66 16.78
C ALA A 82 -25.22 21.95 16.21
N SER A 83 -24.41 22.97 15.92
CA SER A 83 -24.84 24.23 15.33
C SER A 83 -24.96 24.25 13.80
N SER A 84 -24.42 23.23 13.11
CA SER A 84 -24.39 23.20 11.64
C SER A 84 -25.79 23.00 11.07
N GLU A 85 -26.18 23.79 10.06
CA GLU A 85 -27.43 23.57 9.32
C GLU A 85 -27.32 22.45 8.29
N GLN A 86 -26.10 22.09 7.89
CA GLN A 86 -25.82 21.08 6.87
C GLN A 86 -25.90 19.65 7.41
N SER A 87 -25.83 19.47 8.74
CA SER A 87 -25.89 18.16 9.39
C SER A 87 -27.34 17.73 9.67
N GLY A 88 -27.64 16.44 9.46
CA GLY A 88 -28.97 15.89 9.74
C GLY A 88 -29.40 16.05 11.20
N ASN A 89 -30.71 16.22 11.45
CA ASN A 89 -31.29 16.45 12.79
C ASN A 89 -30.81 15.46 13.86
N GLU A 90 -30.67 14.18 13.49
CA GLU A 90 -30.20 13.14 14.41
C GLU A 90 -28.74 13.36 14.84
N ILE A 91 -27.85 13.64 13.88
CA ILE A 91 -26.42 13.91 14.13
C ILE A 91 -26.26 15.14 15.04
N ARG A 92 -27.05 16.20 14.80
CA ARG A 92 -27.03 17.41 15.64
C ARG A 92 -27.47 17.13 17.07
N SER A 93 -28.55 16.35 17.23
CA SER A 93 -29.04 15.95 18.56
C SER A 93 -28.02 15.08 19.31
N LYS A 94 -27.41 14.10 18.63
CA LYS A 94 -26.36 13.25 19.21
C LYS A 94 -25.11 14.06 19.58
N ALA A 95 -24.70 15.01 18.75
CA ALA A 95 -23.58 15.90 19.05
C ALA A 95 -23.84 16.75 20.30
N SER A 96 -25.02 17.36 20.44
CA SER A 96 -25.39 18.13 21.64
C SER A 96 -25.37 17.27 22.91
N LYS A 97 -26.00 16.09 22.86
CA LYS A 97 -26.02 15.14 23.99
C LYS A 97 -24.62 14.68 24.38
N THR A 98 -23.75 14.45 23.40
CA THR A 98 -22.37 14.04 23.63
C THR A 98 -21.55 15.17 24.25
N ALA A 99 -21.70 16.40 23.75
CA ALA A 99 -21.06 17.59 24.30
C ALA A 99 -21.50 17.87 25.75
N GLU A 100 -22.81 17.75 26.04
CA GLU A 100 -23.35 17.90 27.40
C GLU A 100 -22.77 16.87 28.37
N LYS A 101 -22.69 15.59 27.96
CA LYS A 101 -22.11 14.52 28.80
C LYS A 101 -20.64 14.75 29.14
N ILE A 102 -19.87 15.29 28.20
CA ILE A 102 -18.45 15.62 28.42
C ILE A 102 -18.34 16.87 29.30
N GLY A 103 -19.11 17.93 29.00
CA GLY A 103 -19.10 19.19 29.74
C GLY A 103 -19.55 19.08 31.20
N LEU A 104 -20.62 18.34 31.50
CA LEU A 104 -21.13 18.14 32.87
C LEU A 104 -20.10 17.49 33.81
N LYS A 105 -19.10 16.82 33.25
CA LYS A 105 -18.04 16.17 34.02
C LYS A 105 -16.81 17.07 34.20
N GLU A 106 -16.57 18.02 33.30
CA GLU A 106 -15.58 19.09 33.51
C GLU A 106 -15.94 19.91 34.75
N ASP A 107 -17.22 20.28 34.88
CA ASP A 107 -17.73 21.02 36.05
C ASP A 107 -17.61 20.22 37.36
N ALA A 108 -17.69 18.88 37.30
CA ALA A 108 -17.53 18.01 38.45
C ALA A 108 -16.05 17.79 38.84
N ASP A 109 -15.15 17.69 37.85
CA ASP A 109 -13.72 17.50 38.07
C ASP A 109 -13.01 18.81 38.50
N GLU A 110 -13.54 19.99 38.14
CA GLU A 110 -13.09 21.28 38.71
C GLU A 110 -13.44 21.40 40.21
N VAL A 111 -14.56 20.81 40.64
CA VAL A 111 -15.04 20.85 42.04
C VAL A 111 -14.38 19.78 42.92
N THR A 112 -13.87 18.69 42.33
CA THR A 112 -13.30 17.56 43.08
C THR A 112 -11.80 17.40 42.85
N GLN A 113 -11.02 18.45 43.15
CA GLN A 113 -9.60 18.24 43.46
C GLN A 113 -9.50 17.53 44.82
N VAL A 114 -9.48 16.19 44.84
CA VAL A 114 -8.82 15.33 45.84
C VAL A 114 -9.23 13.88 45.59
N LYS A 115 -8.19 13.04 45.39
CA LYS A 115 -8.14 11.58 45.52
C LYS A 115 -9.14 10.76 44.69
N ASP A 116 -8.63 10.03 43.69
CA ASP A 116 -8.33 8.61 43.92
C ASP A 116 -7.65 7.92 42.73
N THR A 117 -6.94 6.86 43.09
CA THR A 117 -6.43 5.67 42.39
C THR A 117 -6.95 5.38 40.97
N TRP A 118 -6.46 6.07 39.94
CA TRP A 118 -6.63 5.65 38.54
C TRP A 118 -5.33 4.98 38.07
N SER A 119 -5.42 4.00 37.16
CA SER A 119 -4.21 3.36 36.62
C SER A 119 -3.25 4.44 36.09
N SER A 120 -1.94 4.28 36.30
CA SER A 120 -0.96 5.31 35.95
C SER A 120 -1.03 5.73 34.47
N GLY A 121 -1.54 4.85 33.60
CA GLY A 121 -1.79 5.15 32.18
C GLY A 121 -2.93 6.13 31.95
N PHE A 122 -4.09 5.95 32.61
CA PHE A 122 -5.22 6.84 32.42
C PHE A 122 -4.93 8.25 32.95
N ALA A 123 -4.36 8.36 34.15
CA ALA A 123 -4.00 9.65 34.73
C ALA A 123 -3.00 10.43 33.85
N ARG A 124 -2.06 9.71 33.20
CA ARG A 124 -1.13 10.30 32.23
C ARG A 124 -1.83 10.78 30.96
N ALA A 125 -2.76 9.98 30.43
CA ALA A 125 -3.56 10.37 29.26
C ALA A 125 -4.39 11.63 29.55
N GLU A 126 -5.05 11.67 30.71
CA GLU A 126 -5.85 12.83 31.11
C GLU A 126 -5.00 14.10 31.28
N ASN A 127 -3.82 14.00 31.90
CA ASN A 127 -2.89 15.13 32.00
C ASN A 127 -2.38 15.61 30.62
N ALA A 128 -2.11 14.67 29.71
CA ALA A 128 -1.75 15.00 28.34
C ALA A 128 -2.89 15.73 27.61
N ARG A 129 -4.14 15.27 27.77
CA ARG A 129 -5.34 15.96 27.23
C ARG A 129 -5.56 17.34 27.85
N ARG A 130 -5.26 17.55 29.14
CA ARG A 130 -5.28 18.87 29.80
C ARG A 130 -4.28 19.81 29.14
N THR A 131 -3.08 19.31 28.92
CA THR A 131 -2.00 20.07 28.28
C THR A 131 -2.35 20.37 26.82
N LEU A 132 -2.93 19.40 26.12
CA LEU A 132 -3.39 19.56 24.74
C LEU A 132 -4.55 20.54 24.62
N ALA A 133 -5.43 20.66 25.62
CA ALA A 133 -6.48 21.69 25.62
C ALA A 133 -5.92 23.08 25.93
N GLY A 134 -4.97 23.14 26.86
CA GLY A 134 -4.37 24.38 27.33
C GLY A 134 -3.38 25.04 26.35
N SER A 135 -2.85 26.18 26.79
CA SER A 135 -1.78 26.93 26.09
C SER A 135 -0.40 26.69 26.70
N ARG A 136 -0.30 25.84 27.73
CA ARG A 136 0.97 25.55 28.41
C ARG A 136 1.87 24.74 27.49
N TYR A 137 3.07 25.26 27.23
CA TYR A 137 4.09 24.54 26.49
C TYR A 137 4.57 23.30 27.30
N PRO A 138 4.47 22.08 26.75
CA PRO A 138 4.89 20.84 27.42
C PRO A 138 6.42 20.74 27.51
N GLN A 139 6.93 20.03 28.52
CA GLN A 139 8.37 19.74 28.58
C GLN A 139 8.72 18.58 27.64
N THR A 140 9.83 18.70 26.90
CA THR A 140 10.33 17.63 26.01
C THR A 140 10.46 16.28 26.72
N THR A 141 10.90 16.28 27.98
CA THR A 141 11.01 15.06 28.80
C THR A 141 9.67 14.40 29.11
N GLU A 142 8.58 15.17 29.22
CA GLU A 142 7.23 14.63 29.42
C GLU A 142 6.75 13.93 28.15
N ILE A 143 6.95 14.54 26.98
CA ILE A 143 6.59 13.97 25.68
C ILE A 143 7.38 12.70 25.38
N LEU A 144 8.71 12.70 25.61
CA LEU A 144 9.53 11.52 25.40
C LEU A 144 9.10 10.34 26.27
N LYS A 145 8.59 10.59 27.49
CA LYS A 145 8.04 9.53 28.35
C LYS A 145 6.75 8.94 27.78
N LEU A 146 5.92 9.76 27.13
CA LEU A 146 4.69 9.31 26.49
C LEU A 146 4.98 8.52 25.19
N LEU A 147 5.91 8.99 24.36
CA LEU A 147 6.33 8.30 23.13
C LEU A 147 6.95 6.92 23.38
N LYS A 148 7.65 6.75 24.51
CA LYS A 148 8.27 5.48 24.92
C LYS A 148 7.29 4.49 25.54
N ASP A 149 6.06 4.90 25.83
CA ASP A 149 5.06 4.00 26.41
C ASP A 149 4.58 2.95 25.39
N ASN A 150 4.03 1.82 25.85
CA ASN A 150 3.49 0.80 24.95
C ASN A 150 2.07 1.13 24.46
N SER A 151 1.37 2.03 25.15
CA SER A 151 0.02 2.44 24.78
C SER A 151 0.02 3.28 23.49
N PRO A 152 -0.68 2.84 22.42
CA PRO A 152 -0.80 3.65 21.20
C PRO A 152 -1.50 4.98 21.45
N GLU A 153 -2.42 5.02 22.41
CA GLU A 153 -3.12 6.25 22.80
C GLU A 153 -2.20 7.28 23.44
N LEU A 154 -1.26 6.85 24.31
CA LEU A 154 -0.30 7.78 24.91
C LEU A 154 0.70 8.31 23.88
N LYS A 155 1.11 7.47 22.91
CA LYS A 155 1.94 7.91 21.78
C LYS A 155 1.19 8.93 20.92
N ARG A 156 -0.08 8.68 20.60
CA ARG A 156 -0.95 9.61 19.86
C ARG A 156 -1.03 10.97 20.53
N LEU A 157 -1.36 11.01 21.83
CA LEU A 157 -1.42 12.26 22.58
C LEU A 157 -0.07 13.00 22.57
N ALA A 158 1.05 12.28 22.64
CA ALA A 158 2.38 12.88 22.54
C ALA A 158 2.63 13.49 21.15
N LEU A 159 2.26 12.79 20.07
CA LEU A 159 2.34 13.30 18.69
C LEU A 159 1.49 14.56 18.51
N PHE A 160 0.29 14.58 19.07
CA PHE A 160 -0.62 15.72 18.96
C PHE A 160 -0.11 16.94 19.73
N LEU A 161 0.52 16.74 20.89
CA LEU A 161 1.22 17.80 21.61
C LEU A 161 2.36 18.38 20.77
N ILE A 162 3.19 17.54 20.15
CA ILE A 162 4.28 17.98 19.26
C ILE A 162 3.73 18.83 18.12
N GLY A 163 2.66 18.36 17.46
CA GLY A 163 2.01 19.08 16.36
C GLY A 163 1.42 20.42 16.79
N LYS A 164 0.59 20.43 17.84
CA LYS A 164 -0.09 21.64 18.36
C LYS A 164 0.91 22.73 18.74
N PHE A 165 1.97 22.36 19.46
CA PHE A 165 2.97 23.30 19.97
C PHE A 165 4.13 23.54 18.99
N ARG A 166 4.06 22.95 17.79
CA ARG A 166 5.06 23.06 16.71
C ARG A 166 6.49 22.76 17.17
N MET A 167 6.68 21.66 17.89
CA MET A 167 8.00 21.23 18.41
C MET A 167 8.85 20.58 17.31
N THR A 168 9.41 21.41 16.42
CA THR A 168 10.20 20.97 15.25
C THR A 168 11.53 20.31 15.60
N ASP A 169 11.98 20.41 16.85
CA ASP A 169 13.17 19.73 17.36
C ASP A 169 12.95 18.21 17.58
N MET A 170 11.69 17.75 17.63
CA MET A 170 11.33 16.36 17.92
C MET A 170 10.95 15.51 16.68
N ILE A 171 11.26 16.00 15.47
CA ILE A 171 10.79 15.37 14.22
C ILE A 171 11.39 14.00 13.98
N GLN A 172 12.62 13.77 14.42
CA GLN A 172 13.24 12.45 14.30
C GLN A 172 12.45 11.40 15.09
N GLU A 173 12.03 11.72 16.32
CA GLU A 173 11.21 10.86 17.18
C GLU A 173 9.80 10.67 16.62
N VAL A 174 9.21 11.71 16.03
CA VAL A 174 7.92 11.62 15.32
C VAL A 174 8.03 10.66 14.14
N CYS A 175 9.07 10.79 13.31
CA CYS A 175 9.30 9.92 12.16
C CYS A 175 9.56 8.46 12.56
N GLU A 176 10.22 8.21 13.70
CA GLU A 176 10.41 6.85 14.21
C GLU A 176 9.07 6.14 14.50
N CYS A 177 8.03 6.90 14.86
CA CYS A 177 6.68 6.39 15.09
C CYS A 177 5.97 5.90 13.81
N LEU A 178 6.47 6.20 12.60
CA LEU A 178 5.95 5.61 11.36
C LEU A 178 6.09 4.08 11.30
N ASN A 179 6.96 3.49 12.12
CA ASN A 179 7.11 2.04 12.24
C ASN A 179 6.12 1.41 13.23
N VAL A 180 5.29 2.21 13.92
CA VAL A 180 4.40 1.73 14.97
C VAL A 180 2.99 1.58 14.40
N SER A 181 2.49 0.34 14.40
CA SER A 181 1.17 0.05 13.85
C SER A 181 0.03 0.65 14.68
N GLY A 182 -0.88 1.35 14.01
CA GLY A 182 -2.09 1.98 14.55
C GLY A 182 -1.97 3.47 14.88
N ILE A 183 -0.84 4.12 14.56
CA ILE A 183 -0.61 5.57 14.78
C ILE A 183 0.01 6.26 13.55
N GLU A 184 0.15 5.57 12.43
CA GLU A 184 0.85 6.08 11.25
C GLU A 184 0.12 7.28 10.62
N ASP A 185 -1.21 7.25 10.58
CA ASP A 185 -2.04 8.39 10.14
C ASP A 185 -1.89 9.59 11.07
N ASP A 186 -1.74 9.36 12.39
CA ASP A 186 -1.52 10.42 13.37
C ASP A 186 -0.17 11.11 13.13
N VAL A 187 0.89 10.32 12.90
CA VAL A 187 2.22 10.82 12.52
C VAL A 187 2.15 11.61 11.22
N TYR A 188 1.45 11.07 10.22
CA TYR A 188 1.29 11.72 8.91
C TYR A 188 0.61 13.09 9.05
N ALA A 189 -0.48 13.17 9.79
CA ALA A 189 -1.22 14.41 10.02
C ALA A 189 -0.38 15.45 10.77
N VAL A 190 0.35 15.03 11.81
CA VAL A 190 1.25 15.91 12.58
C VAL A 190 2.33 16.49 11.68
N ILE A 191 3.08 15.66 10.96
CA ILE A 191 4.16 16.12 10.06
C ILE A 191 3.61 17.09 9.01
N ARG A 192 2.48 16.75 8.39
CA ARG A 192 1.81 17.62 7.41
C ARG A 192 1.44 18.99 7.98
N SER A 193 0.95 19.04 9.22
CA SER A 193 0.55 20.29 9.87
C SER A 193 1.71 21.22 10.21
N LEU A 194 2.91 20.67 10.39
CA LEU A 194 4.11 21.46 10.67
C LEU A 194 4.63 22.17 9.42
N GLY A 195 4.29 21.64 8.24
CA GLY A 195 4.57 22.26 6.95
C GLY A 195 6.07 22.28 6.64
N PRO A 196 6.56 23.27 5.86
CA PRO A 196 7.90 23.24 5.28
C PRO A 196 9.04 23.30 6.31
N ASP A 197 8.74 23.69 7.55
CA ASP A 197 9.72 23.85 8.63
C ASP A 197 10.46 22.55 9.00
N VAL A 198 9.88 21.38 8.66
CA VAL A 198 10.39 20.06 9.07
C VAL A 198 11.05 19.25 7.95
N VAL A 199 11.11 19.83 6.74
CA VAL A 199 11.60 19.16 5.53
C VAL A 199 13.02 18.58 5.70
N ARG A 200 13.93 19.38 6.27
CA ARG A 200 15.34 18.96 6.42
C ARG A 200 15.51 17.76 7.35
N ASP A 201 14.65 17.65 8.35
CA ASP A 201 14.64 16.53 9.29
C ASP A 201 14.01 15.29 8.67
N ILE A 202 12.96 15.46 7.86
CA ILE A 202 12.37 14.38 7.05
C ILE A 202 13.42 13.83 6.07
N ASP A 203 14.16 14.69 5.38
CA ASP A 203 15.24 14.29 4.48
C ASP A 203 16.30 13.44 5.19
N ARG A 204 16.72 13.89 6.38
CA ARG A 204 17.68 13.16 7.20
C ARG A 204 17.15 11.79 7.61
N TYR A 205 15.87 11.72 7.99
CA TYR A 205 15.24 10.46 8.37
C TYR A 205 15.05 9.53 7.17
N TYR A 206 14.67 10.07 6.01
CA TYR A 206 14.56 9.32 4.75
C TYR A 206 15.88 8.62 4.41
N LEU A 207 17.01 9.32 4.52
CA LEU A 207 18.33 8.72 4.30
C LEU A 207 18.65 7.60 5.29
N LYS A 208 18.23 7.75 6.56
CA LYS A 208 18.37 6.70 7.59
C LYS A 208 17.52 5.47 7.27
N THR A 209 16.34 5.65 6.66
CA THR A 209 15.39 4.56 6.36
C THR A 209 15.33 4.17 4.88
N ALA A 210 16.32 4.53 4.07
CA ALA A 210 16.29 4.31 2.61
C ALA A 210 16.13 2.83 2.20
N GLY A 211 16.47 1.89 3.09
CA GLY A 211 16.22 0.45 2.88
C GLY A 211 14.77 0.02 3.05
N ASN A 212 13.93 0.81 3.74
CA ASN A 212 12.51 0.52 3.89
C ASN A 212 11.71 1.27 2.80
N VAL A 213 11.35 0.53 1.76
CA VAL A 213 10.62 1.04 0.59
C VAL A 213 9.27 1.65 0.98
N ASN A 214 8.53 1.02 1.90
CA ASN A 214 7.21 1.47 2.30
C ASN A 214 7.27 2.82 3.04
N ILE A 215 8.21 2.97 3.97
CA ILE A 215 8.44 4.24 4.65
C ILE A 215 8.96 5.29 3.68
N SER A 216 9.88 4.91 2.79
CA SER A 216 10.39 5.80 1.76
C SER A 216 9.26 6.40 0.91
N LYS A 217 8.30 5.57 0.47
CA LYS A 217 7.11 6.04 -0.26
C LYS A 217 6.28 7.03 0.56
N VAL A 218 6.01 6.73 1.83
CA VAL A 218 5.23 7.59 2.73
C VAL A 218 5.91 8.94 2.93
N LEU A 219 7.23 8.95 3.17
CA LEU A 219 8.01 10.18 3.33
C LEU A 219 8.04 11.00 2.04
N LEU A 220 8.18 10.38 0.87
CA LEU A 220 8.11 11.09 -0.41
C LEU A 220 6.73 11.73 -0.63
N ARG A 221 5.64 11.05 -0.23
CA ARG A 221 4.28 11.61 -0.26
C ARG A 221 4.17 12.83 0.66
N LEU A 222 4.61 12.70 1.92
CA LEU A 222 4.62 13.80 2.88
C LEU A 222 5.41 14.99 2.35
N MET A 223 6.62 14.76 1.84
CA MET A 223 7.44 15.81 1.26
C MET A 223 6.73 16.47 0.09
N SER A 224 6.08 15.72 -0.80
CA SER A 224 5.35 16.30 -1.93
C SER A 224 4.16 17.19 -1.54
N GLU A 225 3.52 16.90 -0.41
CA GLU A 225 2.40 17.70 0.11
C GLU A 225 2.85 18.95 0.87
N ILE A 226 4.06 18.89 1.44
CA ILE A 226 4.62 19.95 2.29
C ILE A 226 5.45 20.96 1.49
N HIS A 227 6.12 20.51 0.43
CA HIS A 227 6.93 21.38 -0.42
C HIS A 227 6.07 22.18 -1.39
N GLN A 228 6.57 23.35 -1.78
CA GLN A 228 6.05 24.02 -2.96
C GLN A 228 6.46 23.23 -4.22
N PRO A 229 5.67 23.27 -5.31
CA PRO A 229 5.99 22.55 -6.53
C PRO A 229 7.40 22.83 -7.07
N ASP A 230 7.90 24.06 -6.90
CA ASP A 230 9.23 24.48 -7.38
C ASP A 230 10.40 23.87 -6.59
N ASP A 231 10.15 23.37 -5.36
CA ASP A 231 11.17 22.78 -4.49
C ASP A 231 11.32 21.25 -4.66
N LEU A 232 10.64 20.66 -5.65
CA LEU A 232 10.63 19.22 -5.90
C LEU A 232 11.87 18.68 -6.63
N SER A 233 12.89 19.51 -6.84
CA SER A 233 14.14 19.14 -7.53
C SER A 233 14.82 17.88 -6.95
N PHE A 234 14.71 17.66 -5.64
CA PHE A 234 15.29 16.48 -4.97
C PHE A 234 14.72 15.14 -5.48
N LEU A 235 13.47 15.12 -5.98
CA LEU A 235 12.81 13.94 -6.55
C LEU A 235 13.45 13.51 -7.87
N THR A 236 14.05 14.44 -8.61
CA THR A 236 14.73 14.10 -9.88
C THR A 236 15.90 13.14 -9.65
N GLY A 237 16.63 13.31 -8.54
CA GLY A 237 17.67 12.38 -8.12
C GLY A 237 17.15 11.00 -7.74
N ARG A 238 15.86 10.90 -7.36
CA ARG A 238 15.21 9.62 -7.02
C ARG A 238 14.74 8.86 -8.25
N LEU A 239 14.65 9.48 -9.42
CA LEU A 239 14.36 8.75 -10.67
C LEU A 239 15.49 7.80 -11.09
N SER A 240 16.68 7.95 -10.51
CA SER A 240 17.85 7.10 -10.74
C SER A 240 18.12 6.09 -9.61
N CYS A 241 17.24 5.94 -8.62
CA CYS A 241 17.46 4.96 -7.56
C CYS A 241 17.08 3.53 -8.00
N ASN A 242 17.68 2.52 -7.36
CA ASN A 242 17.46 1.11 -7.71
C ASN A 242 15.99 0.68 -7.51
N SER A 243 15.34 1.18 -6.45
CA SER A 243 13.97 0.80 -6.12
C SER A 243 12.98 1.28 -7.18
N ARG A 244 12.34 0.34 -7.89
CA ARG A 244 11.34 0.64 -8.92
C ARG A 244 10.15 1.44 -8.38
N SER A 245 9.61 1.03 -7.22
CA SER A 245 8.46 1.69 -6.61
C SER A 245 8.77 3.13 -6.20
N VAL A 246 9.99 3.41 -5.74
CA VAL A 246 10.44 4.77 -5.42
C VAL A 246 10.59 5.62 -6.69
N ARG A 247 11.11 5.05 -7.79
CA ARG A 247 11.18 5.72 -9.10
C ARG A 247 9.80 6.07 -9.63
N GLU A 248 8.90 5.09 -9.66
CA GLU A 248 7.52 5.27 -10.12
C GLU A 248 6.80 6.33 -9.28
N MET A 249 6.91 6.28 -7.95
CA MET A 249 6.28 7.27 -7.08
C MET A 249 6.86 8.69 -7.26
N SER A 250 8.18 8.82 -7.37
CA SER A 250 8.83 10.11 -7.60
C SER A 250 8.41 10.71 -8.94
N LEU A 251 8.31 9.88 -9.97
CA LEU A 251 7.81 10.31 -11.28
C LEU A 251 6.33 10.70 -11.21
N ASN A 252 5.53 9.97 -10.43
CA ASN A 252 4.11 10.28 -10.25
C ASN A 252 3.91 11.65 -9.66
N ILE A 253 4.64 11.95 -8.58
CA ILE A 253 4.62 13.24 -7.89
C ILE A 253 5.08 14.37 -8.82
N LEU A 254 6.24 14.22 -9.48
CA LEU A 254 6.77 15.26 -10.39
C LEU A 254 5.77 15.59 -11.50
N PHE A 255 5.11 14.57 -12.03
CA PHE A 255 4.14 14.72 -13.10
C PHE A 255 2.83 15.35 -12.62
N SER A 256 2.29 14.95 -11.46
CA SER A 256 1.04 15.51 -10.91
C SER A 256 1.22 16.97 -10.45
N SER A 257 2.39 17.31 -9.91
CA SER A 257 2.76 18.67 -9.52
C SER A 257 3.10 19.59 -10.71
N ARG A 258 3.08 19.08 -11.96
CA ARG A 258 3.46 19.82 -13.18
C ARG A 258 4.85 20.46 -13.08
N TYR A 259 5.79 19.79 -12.41
CA TYR A 259 7.13 20.30 -12.21
C TYR A 259 7.87 20.48 -13.55
N SER A 260 8.60 21.59 -13.68
CA SER A 260 9.37 21.90 -14.89
C SER A 260 10.86 21.64 -14.66
N LEU A 261 11.40 20.63 -15.35
CA LEU A 261 12.82 20.30 -15.25
C LEU A 261 13.73 21.41 -15.79
N THR A 262 14.81 21.68 -15.05
CA THR A 262 15.98 22.44 -15.49
C THR A 262 16.74 21.70 -16.59
N GLN A 263 17.56 22.41 -17.37
CA GLN A 263 18.35 21.78 -18.42
C GLN A 263 19.31 20.72 -17.88
N SER A 264 19.94 20.96 -16.72
CA SER A 264 20.83 19.99 -16.09
C SER A 264 20.10 18.72 -15.66
N GLU A 265 18.88 18.83 -15.13
CA GLU A 265 18.08 17.66 -14.75
C GLU A 265 17.66 16.85 -15.98
N ARG A 266 17.28 17.51 -17.08
CA ARG A 266 16.94 16.83 -18.34
C ARG A 266 18.10 15.99 -18.86
N GLU A 267 19.30 16.55 -18.90
CA GLU A 267 20.50 15.81 -19.35
C GLU A 267 20.79 14.61 -18.43
N ARG A 268 20.59 14.74 -17.12
CA ARG A 268 20.78 13.65 -16.16
C ARG A 268 19.77 12.51 -16.29
N LEU A 269 18.59 12.76 -16.87
CA LEU A 269 17.55 11.75 -17.05
C LEU A 269 17.64 10.99 -18.39
N LYS A 270 18.41 11.49 -19.36
CA LYS A 270 18.63 10.79 -20.64
C LYS A 270 19.18 9.36 -20.45
N PRO A 271 20.17 9.10 -19.58
CA PRO A 271 20.63 7.74 -19.30
C PRO A 271 19.51 6.84 -18.77
N THR A 272 18.68 7.33 -17.84
CA THR A 272 17.54 6.58 -17.30
C THR A 272 16.53 6.22 -18.40
N ILE A 273 16.29 7.12 -19.35
CA ILE A 273 15.42 6.86 -20.52
C ILE A 273 16.02 5.75 -21.39
N THR A 274 17.30 5.85 -21.73
CA THR A 274 18.00 4.83 -22.53
C THR A 274 18.02 3.47 -21.83
N GLU A 275 18.29 3.43 -20.53
CA GLU A 275 18.23 2.22 -19.72
C GLU A 275 16.82 1.60 -19.76
N THR A 276 15.78 2.42 -19.59
CA THR A 276 14.38 1.96 -19.65
C THR A 276 14.02 1.36 -21.03
N PHE A 277 14.51 1.95 -22.12
CA PHE A 277 14.39 1.35 -23.45
C PHE A 277 15.11 0.00 -23.54
N GLY A 278 16.30 -0.12 -22.93
CA GLY A 278 17.02 -1.39 -22.83
C GLY A 278 16.22 -2.46 -22.07
N THR A 279 15.61 -2.09 -20.94
CA THR A 279 14.70 -2.97 -20.18
C THR A 279 13.53 -3.43 -21.04
N LEU A 280 12.88 -2.52 -21.77
CA LEU A 280 11.78 -2.87 -22.67
C LEU A 280 12.24 -3.77 -23.82
N ALA A 281 13.42 -3.51 -24.40
CA ALA A 281 13.98 -4.34 -25.46
C ALA A 281 14.27 -5.76 -24.98
N TRP A 282 14.75 -5.92 -23.74
CA TRP A 282 14.93 -7.22 -23.09
C TRP A 282 13.58 -7.93 -22.83
N MET A 283 12.56 -7.20 -22.37
CA MET A 283 11.21 -7.77 -22.24
C MET A 283 10.62 -8.23 -23.57
N ILE A 284 10.83 -7.45 -24.63
CA ILE A 284 10.42 -7.80 -25.99
C ILE A 284 11.13 -9.08 -26.46
N SER A 285 12.39 -9.32 -26.09
CA SER A 285 13.08 -10.56 -26.47
C SER A 285 12.50 -11.79 -25.78
N MET A 286 12.13 -11.68 -24.50
CA MET A 286 11.40 -12.73 -23.78
C MET A 286 10.02 -13.00 -24.38
N LEU A 287 9.26 -11.94 -24.70
CA LEU A 287 7.96 -12.07 -25.35
C LEU A 287 8.07 -12.69 -26.76
N ALA A 288 9.12 -12.35 -27.50
CA ALA A 288 9.43 -12.94 -28.80
C ALA A 288 9.81 -14.42 -28.71
N ALA A 289 10.46 -14.85 -27.62
CA ALA A 289 10.68 -16.26 -27.34
C ALA A 289 9.33 -16.96 -27.11
N LEU A 290 8.49 -16.42 -26.21
CA LEU A 290 7.19 -17.01 -25.84
C LEU A 290 6.18 -17.16 -26.97
N GLU A 291 6.30 -16.40 -28.06
CA GLU A 291 5.49 -16.58 -29.27
C GLU A 291 5.56 -18.03 -29.82
N GLU A 292 6.63 -18.77 -29.54
CA GLU A 292 6.82 -20.16 -29.98
C GLU A 292 6.32 -21.23 -28.98
N GLY A 293 6.17 -20.86 -27.70
CA GLY A 293 6.05 -21.80 -26.59
C GLY A 293 4.63 -22.11 -26.10
N ASN A 294 3.60 -21.48 -26.66
CA ASN A 294 2.19 -21.66 -26.28
C ASN A 294 1.88 -21.49 -24.77
N ASN A 295 2.68 -20.73 -24.01
CA ASN A 295 2.41 -20.42 -22.60
C ASN A 295 1.65 -19.08 -22.48
N GLU A 296 0.35 -19.13 -22.74
CA GLU A 296 -0.51 -17.93 -22.70
C GLU A 296 -0.55 -17.28 -21.30
N PHE A 297 -0.52 -18.10 -20.25
CA PHE A 297 -0.53 -17.63 -18.87
C PHE A 297 0.68 -16.74 -18.56
N LEU A 298 1.90 -17.21 -18.84
CA LEU A 298 3.12 -16.43 -18.60
C LEU A 298 3.23 -15.24 -19.55
N THR A 299 2.81 -15.40 -20.81
CA THR A 299 2.79 -14.33 -21.80
C THR A 299 1.96 -13.15 -21.31
N LYS A 300 0.77 -13.41 -20.74
CA LYS A 300 -0.09 -12.37 -20.18
C LYS A 300 0.58 -11.60 -19.04
N GLN A 301 1.32 -12.28 -18.16
CA GLN A 301 2.01 -11.62 -17.05
C GLN A 301 3.18 -10.76 -17.53
N LEU A 302 3.98 -11.24 -18.49
CA LEU A 302 5.07 -10.44 -19.06
C LEU A 302 4.57 -9.24 -19.88
N ILE A 303 3.42 -9.34 -20.55
CA ILE A 303 2.79 -8.19 -21.21
C ILE A 303 2.43 -7.10 -20.19
N ARG A 304 1.91 -7.48 -19.02
CA ARG A 304 1.61 -6.50 -17.95
C ARG A 304 2.85 -5.79 -17.44
N GLU A 305 3.97 -6.51 -17.28
CA GLU A 305 5.26 -5.92 -16.92
C GLU A 305 5.78 -4.97 -18.00
N TYR A 306 5.69 -5.40 -19.26
CA TYR A 306 6.03 -4.58 -20.42
C TYR A 306 5.20 -3.29 -20.45
N ASP A 307 3.87 -3.39 -20.28
CA ASP A 307 2.98 -2.22 -20.30
C ASP A 307 3.26 -1.27 -19.14
N ARG A 308 3.61 -1.78 -17.96
CA ARG A 308 4.01 -0.97 -16.81
C ARG A 308 5.29 -0.19 -17.08
N TRP A 309 6.32 -0.83 -17.65
CA TRP A 309 7.55 -0.16 -18.06
C TRP A 309 7.34 0.82 -19.22
N LYS A 310 6.47 0.46 -20.17
CA LYS A 310 6.10 1.31 -21.29
C LYS A 310 5.37 2.56 -20.80
N PHE A 311 4.53 2.45 -19.78
CA PHE A 311 3.87 3.58 -19.15
C PHE A 311 4.85 4.46 -18.37
N TYR A 312 5.76 3.85 -17.58
CA TYR A 312 6.83 4.58 -16.90
C TYR A 312 7.70 5.36 -17.89
N LEU A 313 8.14 4.73 -18.99
CA LEU A 313 8.90 5.36 -20.07
C LEU A 313 8.13 6.55 -20.66
N LEU A 314 6.82 6.39 -20.90
CA LEU A 314 6.01 7.46 -21.50
C LEU A 314 5.99 8.69 -20.59
N ARG A 315 5.83 8.49 -19.27
CA ARG A 315 5.78 9.59 -18.30
C ARG A 315 7.12 10.30 -18.17
N ILE A 316 8.24 9.58 -18.14
CA ILE A 316 9.56 10.22 -18.07
C ILE A 316 9.90 10.96 -19.38
N LEU A 317 9.49 10.43 -20.53
CA LEU A 317 9.62 11.13 -21.82
C LEU A 317 8.81 12.42 -21.82
N HIS A 318 7.57 12.41 -21.33
CA HIS A 318 6.78 13.64 -21.19
C HIS A 318 7.39 14.63 -20.20
N LEU A 319 7.99 14.15 -19.10
CA LEU A 319 8.66 15.02 -18.14
C LEU A 319 9.88 15.74 -18.76
N VAL A 320 10.66 15.04 -19.59
CA VAL A 320 11.90 15.56 -20.21
C VAL A 320 11.65 16.37 -21.49
N TYR A 321 10.80 15.84 -22.38
CA TYR A 321 10.60 16.35 -23.73
C TYR A 321 9.23 17.02 -23.94
N LYS A 322 8.35 17.03 -22.92
CA LYS A 322 6.95 17.45 -23.07
C LYS A 322 6.25 16.60 -24.14
N GLU A 323 5.58 17.20 -25.11
CA GLU A 323 4.80 16.47 -26.11
C GLU A 323 5.61 16.01 -27.34
N LYS A 324 6.83 16.55 -27.54
CA LYS A 324 7.60 16.36 -28.78
C LYS A 324 9.05 16.02 -28.49
N VAL A 325 9.51 14.91 -29.06
CA VAL A 325 10.93 14.56 -29.06
C VAL A 325 11.54 14.96 -30.41
N GLU A 326 12.52 15.86 -30.38
CA GLU A 326 13.23 16.35 -31.56
C GLU A 326 14.32 15.33 -31.99
N GLU A 327 14.44 15.09 -33.30
CA GLU A 327 15.59 14.39 -33.88
C GLU A 327 16.79 15.35 -33.97
N ASP A 328 17.67 15.33 -32.97
CA ASP A 328 19.06 15.69 -33.15
C ASP A 328 19.83 14.46 -33.64
N GLY A 329 20.67 14.60 -34.67
CA GLY A 329 21.24 13.47 -35.45
C GLY A 329 22.05 12.40 -34.69
N ASN A 330 22.23 12.56 -33.37
CA ASN A 330 22.85 11.60 -32.45
C ASN A 330 21.91 11.03 -31.37
N ASN A 331 20.63 11.42 -31.36
CA ASN A 331 19.67 11.01 -30.35
C ASN A 331 18.74 9.91 -30.87
N PRO A 332 18.87 8.66 -30.38
CA PRO A 332 18.05 7.55 -30.84
C PRO A 332 16.62 7.59 -30.29
N ILE A 333 16.29 8.49 -29.35
CA ILE A 333 15.03 8.47 -28.61
C ILE A 333 13.80 8.62 -29.53
N PRO A 334 13.71 9.55 -30.50
CA PRO A 334 12.55 9.66 -31.38
C PRO A 334 12.26 8.36 -32.14
N GLU A 335 13.30 7.73 -32.69
CA GLU A 335 13.18 6.49 -33.44
C GLU A 335 12.76 5.33 -32.53
N LEU A 336 13.39 5.18 -31.37
CA LEU A 336 13.01 4.18 -30.36
C LEU A 336 11.58 4.38 -29.85
N SER A 337 11.16 5.63 -29.58
CA SER A 337 9.79 5.97 -29.21
C SER A 337 8.81 5.58 -30.32
N SER A 338 9.15 5.81 -31.59
CA SER A 338 8.30 5.39 -32.72
C SER A 338 8.13 3.88 -32.81
N LEU A 339 9.15 3.10 -32.45
CA LEU A 339 9.08 1.64 -32.44
C LEU A 339 8.18 1.10 -31.32
N ILE A 340 8.27 1.69 -30.13
CA ILE A 340 7.52 1.24 -28.94
C ILE A 340 6.06 1.73 -28.96
N TYR A 341 5.82 2.96 -29.41
CA TYR A 341 4.51 3.61 -29.36
C TYR A 341 3.78 3.71 -30.70
N GLY A 342 4.45 3.56 -31.83
CA GLY A 342 3.85 3.77 -33.16
C GLY A 342 2.93 2.67 -33.67
N ASN A 343 2.77 1.56 -32.94
CA ASN A 343 2.09 0.35 -33.42
C ASN A 343 0.95 -0.08 -32.47
N THR A 344 -0.09 0.75 -32.35
CA THR A 344 -1.18 0.55 -31.38
C THR A 344 -2.31 -0.38 -31.84
N ASP A 345 -2.44 -0.64 -33.14
CA ASP A 345 -3.69 -1.18 -33.72
C ASP A 345 -3.58 -2.60 -34.33
N ARG A 346 -2.41 -3.27 -34.23
CA ARG A 346 -2.22 -4.63 -34.75
C ARG A 346 -1.73 -5.58 -33.66
N LYS A 347 -2.06 -6.88 -33.79
CA LYS A 347 -1.47 -7.97 -33.00
C LYS A 347 0.05 -7.77 -32.98
N THR A 348 0.59 -7.39 -31.82
CA THR A 348 2.00 -7.02 -31.69
C THR A 348 2.87 -8.19 -32.09
N GLU A 349 3.69 -8.01 -33.13
CA GLU A 349 4.65 -9.00 -33.59
C GLU A 349 6.01 -8.72 -32.94
N TRP A 350 6.26 -9.33 -31.78
CA TRP A 350 7.40 -9.01 -30.92
C TRP A 350 8.74 -9.23 -31.64
N LYS A 351 8.84 -10.30 -32.45
CA LYS A 351 10.03 -10.58 -33.27
C LYS A 351 10.37 -9.48 -34.27
N LYS A 352 9.37 -8.83 -34.88
CA LYS A 352 9.61 -7.75 -35.84
C LYS A 352 10.09 -6.48 -35.15
N ILE A 353 9.54 -6.18 -33.97
CA ILE A 353 9.99 -5.06 -33.14
C ILE A 353 11.43 -5.31 -32.67
N LEU A 354 11.73 -6.50 -32.17
CA LEU A 354 13.07 -6.89 -31.73
C LEU A 354 14.11 -6.73 -32.86
N LYS A 355 13.79 -7.20 -34.08
CA LYS A 355 14.69 -7.09 -35.23
C LYS A 355 15.10 -5.63 -35.50
N LYS A 356 14.17 -4.69 -35.31
CA LYS A 356 14.48 -3.26 -35.45
C LYS A 356 15.30 -2.76 -34.26
N LEU A 357 14.97 -3.16 -33.03
CA LEU A 357 15.69 -2.73 -31.83
C LEU A 357 17.16 -3.19 -31.77
N ARG A 358 17.53 -4.25 -32.49
CA ARG A 358 18.89 -4.82 -32.52
C ARG A 358 20.00 -3.86 -32.94
N SER A 359 19.69 -2.81 -33.71
CA SER A 359 20.68 -1.79 -34.06
C SER A 359 21.12 -0.93 -32.88
N TRP A 360 20.29 -0.82 -31.83
CA TRP A 360 20.60 -0.05 -30.62
C TRP A 360 20.93 -0.95 -29.42
N TYR A 361 20.27 -2.10 -29.31
CA TYR A 361 20.44 -3.04 -28.21
C TYR A 361 20.79 -4.42 -28.76
N PRO A 362 22.02 -4.93 -28.57
CA PRO A 362 22.47 -6.21 -29.11
C PRO A 362 21.86 -7.38 -28.31
N ILE A 363 20.53 -7.53 -28.40
CA ILE A 363 19.75 -8.51 -27.64
C ILE A 363 19.34 -9.65 -28.57
N GLU A 364 19.63 -10.86 -28.11
CA GLU A 364 19.22 -12.11 -28.77
C GLU A 364 17.92 -12.63 -28.17
N VAL A 365 17.23 -13.50 -28.93
CA VAL A 365 16.06 -14.20 -28.40
C VAL A 365 16.59 -15.33 -27.53
N PRO A 366 16.29 -15.35 -26.22
CA PRO A 366 16.77 -16.42 -25.36
C PRO A 366 16.13 -17.76 -25.78
N PRO A 367 16.88 -18.87 -25.72
CA PRO A 367 16.30 -20.19 -25.95
C PRO A 367 15.29 -20.51 -24.84
N MET A 368 14.24 -21.28 -25.18
CA MET A 368 13.18 -21.64 -24.23
C MET A 368 13.67 -22.35 -22.97
N THR A 369 14.77 -23.10 -23.08
CA THR A 369 15.36 -23.83 -21.96
C THR A 369 15.93 -22.91 -20.88
N VAL A 370 16.39 -21.71 -21.26
CA VAL A 370 17.04 -20.74 -20.36
C VAL A 370 16.08 -19.61 -19.96
N LEU A 371 15.02 -19.36 -20.75
CA LEU A 371 14.06 -18.26 -20.51
C LEU A 371 13.49 -18.26 -19.09
N SER A 372 13.11 -19.42 -18.57
CA SER A 372 12.57 -19.53 -17.20
C SER A 372 13.60 -19.13 -16.15
N GLU A 373 14.86 -19.51 -16.36
CA GLU A 373 15.99 -19.16 -15.49
C GLU A 373 16.27 -17.65 -15.53
N ASP A 374 16.29 -17.05 -16.72
CA ASP A 374 16.46 -15.60 -16.90
C ASP A 374 15.39 -14.80 -16.16
N ILE A 375 14.13 -15.26 -16.20
CA ILE A 375 13.01 -14.58 -15.53
C ILE A 375 13.15 -14.67 -14.00
N ILE A 376 13.42 -15.86 -13.45
CA ILE A 376 13.47 -16.04 -11.98
C ILE A 376 14.68 -15.34 -11.36
N ASN A 377 15.81 -15.29 -12.07
CA ASN A 377 17.05 -14.66 -11.62
C ASN A 377 17.12 -13.14 -11.86
N CYS A 378 16.15 -12.57 -12.60
CA CYS A 378 16.05 -11.14 -12.86
C CYS A 378 15.96 -10.31 -11.57
N ASP A 379 16.35 -9.03 -11.56
CA ASP A 379 16.19 -8.17 -10.37
C ASP A 379 14.69 -7.88 -10.08
N TYR A 380 14.28 -7.82 -8.80
CA TYR A 380 12.89 -7.51 -8.40
C TYR A 380 12.44 -6.09 -8.80
N ASN A 381 13.40 -5.20 -9.06
CA ASN A 381 13.14 -3.86 -9.57
C ASN A 381 12.95 -3.83 -11.08
N VAL A 382 13.10 -4.96 -11.79
CA VAL A 382 12.83 -5.10 -13.22
C VAL A 382 11.57 -5.94 -13.45
N LEU A 383 11.50 -7.14 -12.84
CA LEU A 383 10.33 -8.02 -12.86
C LEU A 383 9.75 -8.20 -11.45
N GLY A 384 8.43 -8.05 -11.34
CA GLY A 384 7.70 -8.23 -10.10
C GLY A 384 7.81 -9.64 -9.54
N VAL A 385 7.59 -9.73 -8.22
CA VAL A 385 7.62 -10.98 -7.47
C VAL A 385 6.52 -11.92 -7.98
N TRP A 386 5.36 -11.37 -8.31
CA TRP A 386 4.25 -12.12 -8.89
C TRP A 386 4.60 -12.77 -10.23
N THR A 387 5.26 -12.04 -11.13
CA THR A 387 5.66 -12.56 -12.46
C THR A 387 6.61 -13.74 -12.32
N LYS A 388 7.58 -13.67 -11.40
CA LYS A 388 8.49 -14.79 -11.09
C LYS A 388 7.77 -16.00 -10.51
N ALA A 389 6.83 -15.78 -9.58
CA ALA A 389 5.99 -16.84 -9.04
C ALA A 389 5.17 -17.54 -10.15
N CYS A 390 4.62 -16.77 -11.09
CA CYS A 390 3.93 -17.30 -12.27
C CYS A 390 4.84 -18.15 -13.15
N THR A 391 6.09 -17.73 -13.34
CA THR A 391 7.09 -18.53 -14.08
C THR A 391 7.29 -19.88 -13.41
N LEU A 392 7.57 -19.92 -12.11
CA LEU A 392 7.75 -21.16 -11.35
C LEU A 392 6.53 -22.08 -11.46
N ARG A 393 5.32 -21.52 -11.32
CA ARG A 393 4.05 -22.26 -11.45
C ARG A 393 3.88 -22.88 -12.84
N SER A 394 4.41 -22.23 -13.88
CA SER A 394 4.25 -22.64 -15.28
C SER A 394 5.25 -23.71 -15.74
N ILE A 395 6.36 -23.89 -15.03
CA ILE A 395 7.29 -25.00 -15.26
C ILE A 395 6.56 -26.30 -14.87
N PRO A 396 6.58 -27.39 -15.64
CA PRO A 396 6.01 -28.66 -15.20
C PRO A 396 7.02 -29.49 -14.38
N ILE A 397 8.24 -29.64 -14.90
CA ILE A 397 9.35 -30.40 -14.32
C ILE A 397 10.64 -29.63 -14.64
N ILE A 398 11.61 -29.62 -13.72
CA ILE A 398 12.99 -29.16 -13.99
C ILE A 398 13.76 -30.26 -14.74
N GLU A 399 14.14 -29.99 -15.98
CA GLU A 399 14.98 -30.89 -16.79
C GLU A 399 16.47 -30.51 -16.75
N ASP A 400 16.77 -29.24 -16.47
CA ASP A 400 18.11 -28.67 -16.47
C ASP A 400 18.65 -28.47 -15.05
N SER A 401 19.91 -28.86 -14.81
CA SER A 401 20.53 -28.76 -13.48
C SER A 401 20.72 -27.33 -12.99
N ASN A 402 21.06 -26.39 -13.87
CA ASN A 402 21.27 -24.99 -13.51
C ASN A 402 19.95 -24.35 -13.10
N LEU A 403 18.88 -24.63 -13.84
CA LEU A 403 17.52 -24.23 -13.44
C LEU A 403 17.16 -24.81 -12.07
N GLY A 404 17.54 -26.06 -11.79
CA GLY A 404 17.35 -26.68 -10.48
C GLY A 404 18.03 -25.92 -9.34
N GLU A 405 19.29 -25.53 -9.52
CA GLU A 405 20.03 -24.72 -8.54
C GLU A 405 19.42 -23.33 -8.36
N SER A 406 19.04 -22.67 -9.46
CA SER A 406 18.35 -21.37 -9.44
C SER A 406 17.02 -21.44 -8.69
N VAL A 407 16.23 -22.50 -8.88
CA VAL A 407 14.98 -22.73 -8.12
C VAL A 407 15.27 -23.03 -6.65
N ALA A 408 16.30 -23.82 -6.33
CA ALA A 408 16.69 -24.09 -4.95
C ALA A 408 17.13 -22.83 -4.19
N ALA A 409 17.82 -21.90 -4.87
CA ALA A 409 18.20 -20.61 -4.28
C ALA A 409 16.98 -19.78 -3.84
N LEU A 410 15.84 -19.88 -4.54
CA LEU A 410 14.61 -19.15 -4.18
C LEU A 410 13.98 -19.62 -2.86
N LEU A 411 14.38 -20.77 -2.31
CA LEU A 411 13.97 -21.18 -0.97
C LEU A 411 14.52 -20.23 0.13
N PHE A 412 15.56 -19.46 -0.17
CA PHE A 412 16.12 -18.42 0.71
C PHE A 412 15.55 -17.03 0.43
N SER A 413 14.62 -16.90 -0.53
CA SER A 413 13.98 -15.62 -0.86
C SER A 413 13.31 -14.99 0.38
N PRO A 414 13.38 -13.65 0.55
CA PRO A 414 12.60 -12.98 1.58
C PRO A 414 11.09 -13.12 1.33
N GLU A 415 10.69 -13.21 0.06
CA GLU A 415 9.30 -13.33 -0.37
C GLU A 415 8.76 -14.73 -0.11
N GLN A 416 7.66 -14.84 0.64
CA GLN A 416 7.04 -16.14 0.96
C GLN A 416 6.53 -16.86 -0.29
N ILE A 417 5.92 -16.13 -1.24
CA ILE A 417 5.34 -16.74 -2.45
C ILE A 417 6.40 -17.46 -3.29
N LEU A 418 7.61 -16.89 -3.41
CA LEU A 418 8.69 -17.51 -4.17
C LEU A 418 9.20 -18.78 -3.48
N ARG A 419 9.27 -18.78 -2.15
CA ARG A 419 9.63 -19.98 -1.38
C ARG A 419 8.61 -21.09 -1.54
N GLU A 420 7.31 -20.76 -1.48
CA GLU A 420 6.23 -21.72 -1.68
C GLU A 420 6.24 -22.30 -3.10
N GLU A 421 6.31 -21.45 -4.13
CA GLU A 421 6.33 -21.92 -5.52
C GLU A 421 7.61 -22.72 -5.84
N ALA A 422 8.76 -22.34 -5.28
CA ALA A 422 10.01 -23.08 -5.45
C ALA A 422 10.02 -24.42 -4.70
N ALA A 423 9.48 -24.49 -3.48
CA ALA A 423 9.38 -25.76 -2.75
C ALA A 423 8.39 -26.71 -3.45
N ARG A 424 7.26 -26.22 -3.94
CA ARG A 424 6.33 -27.02 -4.78
C ARG A 424 7.02 -27.46 -6.08
N LEU A 425 7.80 -26.55 -6.67
CA LEU A 425 8.87 -26.74 -7.64
C LEU A 425 9.60 -28.09 -7.53
N LEU A 426 10.34 -28.14 -6.43
CA LEU A 426 11.32 -29.16 -6.14
C LEU A 426 10.66 -30.44 -5.64
N ALA A 427 9.60 -30.35 -4.85
CA ALA A 427 8.87 -31.52 -4.36
C ALA A 427 8.38 -32.43 -5.49
N ARG A 428 7.90 -31.83 -6.60
CA ARG A 428 7.44 -32.61 -7.76
C ARG A 428 8.56 -33.08 -8.69
N THR A 429 9.76 -32.47 -8.62
CA THR A 429 10.87 -32.77 -9.55
C THR A 429 12.02 -33.53 -8.90
N SER A 430 12.58 -32.99 -7.81
CA SER A 430 13.73 -33.53 -7.11
C SER A 430 13.62 -33.25 -5.61
N MET A 431 13.08 -34.25 -4.89
CA MET A 431 12.97 -34.20 -3.43
C MET A 431 14.34 -34.21 -2.73
N GLU A 432 15.37 -34.73 -3.39
CA GLU A 432 16.76 -34.70 -2.89
C GLU A 432 17.31 -33.27 -2.85
N LEU A 433 17.07 -32.49 -3.90
CA LEU A 433 17.50 -31.09 -3.96
C LEU A 433 16.75 -30.23 -2.94
N TYR A 434 15.45 -30.50 -2.74
CA TYR A 434 14.67 -29.89 -1.66
C TYR A 434 15.27 -30.23 -0.28
N SER A 435 15.47 -31.51 0.01
CA SER A 435 15.90 -31.99 1.33
C SER A 435 17.30 -31.50 1.71
N SER A 436 18.22 -31.47 0.74
CA SER A 436 19.57 -30.96 0.96
C SER A 436 19.57 -29.44 1.22
N THR A 437 18.69 -28.69 0.57
CA THR A 437 18.64 -27.22 0.68
C THR A 437 17.87 -26.76 1.92
N VAL A 438 16.72 -27.38 2.23
CA VAL A 438 15.84 -26.97 3.33
C VAL A 438 16.51 -27.05 4.70
N SER A 439 17.53 -27.89 4.84
CA SER A 439 18.35 -28.02 6.05
C SER A 439 19.03 -26.71 6.50
N ARG A 440 19.22 -25.77 5.57
CA ARG A 440 19.89 -24.48 5.79
C ARG A 440 18.91 -23.32 6.00
N ILE A 441 17.61 -23.58 5.93
CA ILE A 441 16.56 -22.57 6.05
C ILE A 441 16.16 -22.41 7.52
N PRO A 442 15.88 -21.18 8.00
CA PRO A 442 15.40 -20.97 9.37
C PRO A 442 14.15 -21.79 9.72
N ASP A 443 14.09 -22.33 10.94
CA ASP A 443 13.10 -23.32 11.39
C ASP A 443 11.63 -22.88 11.17
N ARG A 444 11.33 -21.59 11.37
CA ARG A 444 9.98 -21.05 11.14
C ARG A 444 9.52 -21.29 9.71
N ASN A 445 10.39 -21.02 8.74
CA ASN A 445 10.08 -21.13 7.33
C ASN A 445 10.12 -22.60 6.89
N LYS A 446 11.12 -23.34 7.36
CA LYS A 446 11.25 -24.78 7.12
C LYS A 446 10.00 -25.54 7.52
N THR A 447 9.47 -25.30 8.72
CA THR A 447 8.26 -25.97 9.22
C THR A 447 7.05 -25.74 8.31
N HIS A 448 6.89 -24.52 7.79
CA HIS A 448 5.84 -24.20 6.83
C HIS A 448 6.02 -24.95 5.49
N LEU A 449 7.22 -24.91 4.93
CA LEU A 449 7.54 -25.56 3.66
C LEU A 449 7.43 -27.09 3.76
N ASP A 450 7.90 -27.71 4.84
CA ASP A 450 7.82 -29.16 5.05
C ASP A 450 6.36 -29.63 5.15
N ARG A 451 5.50 -28.86 5.84
CA ARG A 451 4.06 -29.13 5.90
C ARG A 451 3.41 -29.00 4.52
N MET A 452 3.84 -28.04 3.71
CA MET A 452 3.35 -27.87 2.34
C MET A 452 3.77 -29.04 1.45
N VAL A 453 5.04 -29.43 1.47
CA VAL A 453 5.58 -30.54 0.65
C VAL A 453 4.98 -31.89 1.07
N SER A 454 4.60 -32.03 2.33
CA SER A 454 3.92 -33.24 2.85
C SER A 454 2.40 -33.22 2.67
N ASP A 455 1.84 -32.33 1.85
CA ASP A 455 0.41 -32.14 1.59
C ASP A 455 -0.46 -31.93 2.85
N GLN A 456 0.12 -31.39 3.92
CA GLN A 456 -0.60 -31.05 5.16
C GLN A 456 -1.25 -29.66 5.11
N ILE A 457 -0.88 -28.85 4.11
CA ILE A 457 -1.43 -27.51 3.86
C ILE A 457 -2.37 -27.59 2.66
N ASN A 458 -3.57 -27.02 2.78
CA ASN A 458 -4.50 -26.97 1.67
C ASN A 458 -3.99 -26.03 0.58
N GLU A 459 -4.18 -26.37 -0.70
CA GLU A 459 -3.74 -25.51 -1.82
C GLU A 459 -4.27 -24.08 -1.70
N LYS A 460 -5.51 -23.91 -1.22
CA LYS A 460 -6.17 -22.61 -1.01
C LYS A 460 -5.54 -21.78 0.12
N GLU A 461 -4.78 -22.39 1.01
CA GLU A 461 -4.04 -21.65 2.05
C GLU A 461 -2.78 -20.96 1.49
N LEU A 462 -2.32 -21.38 0.31
CA LEU A 462 -1.04 -20.95 -0.28
C LEU A 462 -1.17 -19.55 -0.89
N LEU A 463 -0.09 -18.79 -0.81
CA LEU A 463 -0.09 -17.36 -1.09
C LEU A 463 -0.47 -17.07 -2.56
N PHE A 464 -0.06 -17.93 -3.48
CA PHE A 464 -0.42 -17.84 -4.90
C PHE A 464 -1.94 -17.94 -5.13
N GLU A 465 -2.62 -18.86 -4.46
CA GLU A 465 -4.08 -19.03 -4.59
C GLU A 465 -4.83 -17.87 -3.93
N LYS A 466 -4.31 -17.36 -2.81
CA LYS A 466 -4.83 -16.16 -2.15
C LYS A 466 -4.76 -14.92 -3.06
N VAL A 467 -3.64 -14.69 -3.75
CA VAL A 467 -3.52 -13.58 -4.71
C VAL A 467 -4.50 -13.76 -5.87
N LYS A 468 -4.59 -14.97 -6.46
CA LYS A 468 -5.57 -15.22 -7.54
C LYS A 468 -7.00 -14.95 -7.09
N PHE A 469 -7.34 -15.33 -5.86
CA PHE A 469 -8.63 -15.03 -5.29
C PHE A 469 -8.84 -13.51 -5.16
N LEU A 470 -7.89 -12.78 -4.58
CA LEU A 470 -7.99 -11.33 -4.43
C LEU A 470 -8.06 -10.60 -5.78
N VAL A 471 -7.36 -11.06 -6.82
CA VAL A 471 -7.47 -10.52 -8.19
C VAL A 471 -8.88 -10.66 -8.74
N SER A 472 -9.58 -11.75 -8.41
CA SER A 472 -10.98 -11.93 -8.81
C SER A 472 -11.94 -10.96 -8.10
N CYS A 473 -11.55 -10.45 -6.92
CA CYS A 473 -12.30 -9.44 -6.19
C CYS A 473 -11.90 -8.00 -6.59
N PHE A 474 -10.63 -7.78 -6.94
CA PHE A 474 -10.01 -6.47 -7.14
C PHE A 474 -9.19 -6.44 -8.44
N ASP A 475 -9.89 -6.48 -9.57
CA ASP A 475 -9.29 -6.65 -10.91
C ASP A 475 -8.41 -5.47 -11.38
N LYS A 476 -8.54 -4.30 -10.73
CA LYS A 476 -7.76 -3.09 -11.01
C LYS A 476 -6.51 -2.93 -10.12
N ILE A 477 -6.37 -3.74 -9.06
CA ILE A 477 -5.19 -3.68 -8.20
C ILE A 477 -4.12 -4.61 -8.78
N LYS A 478 -2.88 -4.12 -8.84
CA LYS A 478 -1.74 -4.90 -9.33
C LYS A 478 -1.46 -6.08 -8.39
N GLU A 479 -1.12 -7.22 -8.97
CA GLU A 479 -0.90 -8.46 -8.20
C GLU A 479 0.23 -8.35 -7.18
N ASP A 480 1.31 -7.64 -7.51
CA ASP A 480 2.41 -7.39 -6.56
C ASP A 480 1.94 -6.60 -5.31
N GLU A 481 0.93 -5.74 -5.45
CA GLU A 481 0.36 -5.00 -4.31
C GLU A 481 -0.60 -5.88 -3.51
N LEU A 482 -1.35 -6.75 -4.18
CA LEU A 482 -2.24 -7.72 -3.53
C LEU A 482 -1.49 -8.75 -2.68
N LEU A 483 -0.20 -8.99 -2.92
CA LEU A 483 0.65 -9.81 -2.03
C LEU A 483 0.56 -9.33 -0.57
N PHE A 484 0.54 -8.02 -0.34
CA PHE A 484 0.44 -7.44 1.00
C PHE A 484 -0.82 -7.90 1.75
N LEU A 485 -1.97 -7.92 1.05
CA LEU A 485 -3.24 -8.36 1.59
C LEU A 485 -3.31 -9.89 1.68
N ALA A 486 -2.78 -10.59 0.68
CA ALA A 486 -2.76 -12.05 0.63
C ALA A 486 -1.99 -12.67 1.80
N GLU A 487 -0.86 -12.06 2.20
CA GLU A 487 -0.06 -12.49 3.35
C GLU A 487 -0.82 -12.34 4.69
N ARG A 488 -1.69 -11.33 4.78
CA ARG A 488 -2.50 -11.03 5.98
C ARG A 488 -3.87 -11.71 5.95
N MET A 489 -4.23 -12.34 4.85
CA MET A 489 -5.48 -13.08 4.70
C MET A 489 -5.33 -14.47 5.31
N ALA A 490 -6.21 -14.79 6.26
CA ALA A 490 -6.30 -16.12 6.83
C ALA A 490 -7.18 -17.03 5.97
N PHE A 491 -6.86 -18.32 5.97
CA PHE A 491 -7.67 -19.37 5.39
C PHE A 491 -8.13 -20.30 6.50
N ALA A 492 -9.41 -20.66 6.50
CA ALA A 492 -9.94 -21.65 7.43
C ALA A 492 -10.80 -22.66 6.68
N ARG A 493 -10.58 -23.94 6.97
CA ARG A 493 -11.44 -25.03 6.49
C ARG A 493 -12.42 -25.40 7.59
N ASN A 494 -13.67 -25.64 7.21
CA ASN A 494 -14.63 -26.22 8.13
C ASN A 494 -14.31 -27.72 8.28
N ASN A 495 -13.53 -28.06 9.32
CA ASN A 495 -13.43 -29.44 9.77
C ASN A 495 -14.63 -29.75 10.68
N GLN A 496 -14.91 -31.03 10.98
CA GLN A 496 -16.10 -31.49 11.74
C GLN A 496 -16.39 -30.77 13.08
N ARG A 497 -15.49 -29.88 13.52
CA ARG A 497 -15.69 -29.01 14.68
C ARG A 497 -16.40 -27.69 14.35
N GLY A 498 -16.51 -27.23 13.11
CA GLY A 498 -17.13 -25.92 12.81
C GLY A 498 -16.11 -24.78 12.77
N ILE A 499 -16.37 -23.75 11.94
CA ILE A 499 -15.69 -22.45 12.06
C ILE A 499 -16.42 -21.66 13.15
N PHE A 500 -15.87 -21.66 14.36
CA PHE A 500 -16.47 -20.95 15.48
C PHE A 500 -16.14 -19.46 15.39
N SER A 501 -17.17 -18.64 15.23
CA SER A 501 -17.18 -17.18 15.26
C SER A 501 -16.63 -16.42 14.05
N GLN A 502 -17.36 -15.37 13.62
CA GLN A 502 -16.89 -14.45 12.59
C GLN A 502 -15.83 -13.59 13.26
N PRO A 503 -14.59 -13.58 12.78
CA PRO A 503 -13.58 -12.71 13.35
C PRO A 503 -14.04 -11.25 13.24
N SER A 504 -14.00 -10.56 14.38
CA SER A 504 -14.31 -9.14 14.49
C SER A 504 -13.48 -8.31 13.53
N ASN A 505 -14.07 -7.22 13.02
CA ASN A 505 -13.39 -6.27 12.14
C ASN A 505 -12.70 -6.96 10.95
N SER A 506 -13.47 -7.70 10.13
CA SER A 506 -12.94 -8.43 8.97
C SER A 506 -13.92 -8.52 7.80
N ILE A 507 -13.38 -8.76 6.60
CA ILE A 507 -14.12 -9.27 5.45
C ILE A 507 -13.98 -10.79 5.44
N LEU A 508 -15.11 -11.49 5.33
CA LEU A 508 -15.19 -12.95 5.25
C LEU A 508 -15.79 -13.34 3.89
N TRP A 509 -15.11 -14.23 3.18
CA TRP A 509 -15.62 -14.91 1.99
C TRP A 509 -15.85 -16.38 2.32
N SER A 510 -17.11 -16.79 2.40
CA SER A 510 -17.53 -18.15 2.75
C SER A 510 -17.93 -18.93 1.50
N PHE A 511 -17.35 -20.11 1.32
CA PHE A 511 -17.62 -20.98 0.18
C PHE A 511 -18.36 -22.23 0.65
N THR A 512 -19.41 -22.61 -0.05
CA THR A 512 -20.09 -23.90 0.13
C THR A 512 -19.47 -24.95 -0.81
N GLU A 513 -19.74 -26.23 -0.57
CA GLU A 513 -19.16 -27.33 -1.37
C GLU A 513 -19.57 -27.26 -2.86
N ASP A 514 -20.80 -26.80 -3.14
CA ASP A 514 -21.40 -26.80 -4.47
C ASP A 514 -21.33 -25.44 -5.19
N ASN A 515 -20.86 -24.37 -4.53
CA ASN A 515 -20.85 -23.03 -5.11
C ASN A 515 -19.43 -22.46 -5.26
N SER A 516 -19.11 -22.01 -6.48
CA SER A 516 -17.86 -21.31 -6.76
C SER A 516 -17.86 -19.84 -6.34
N GLU A 517 -19.03 -19.23 -6.17
CA GLU A 517 -19.16 -17.85 -5.72
C GLU A 517 -19.26 -17.78 -4.19
N PRO A 518 -18.43 -16.94 -3.53
CA PRO A 518 -18.48 -16.81 -2.08
C PRO A 518 -19.68 -15.99 -1.62
N GLU A 519 -20.23 -16.38 -0.47
CA GLU A 519 -21.03 -15.49 0.34
C GLU A 519 -20.10 -14.50 1.07
N ILE A 520 -20.37 -13.20 0.94
CA ILE A 520 -19.50 -12.14 1.45
C ILE A 520 -20.12 -11.54 2.71
N PHE A 521 -19.32 -11.38 3.76
CA PHE A 521 -19.72 -10.72 5.00
C PHE A 521 -18.68 -9.68 5.39
N VAL A 522 -19.12 -8.47 5.70
CA VAL A 522 -18.29 -7.42 6.29
C VAL A 522 -18.70 -7.25 7.75
N ASN A 523 -17.82 -7.58 8.68
CA ASN A 523 -18.10 -7.48 10.12
C ASN A 523 -17.30 -6.33 10.76
N HIS A 524 -17.97 -5.47 11.51
CA HIS A 524 -17.41 -4.31 12.21
C HIS A 524 -17.47 -4.40 13.74
N ASP A 525 -18.01 -5.49 14.28
CA ASP A 525 -18.26 -5.62 15.71
C ASP A 525 -17.02 -6.19 16.42
N ASP A 526 -16.52 -5.50 17.43
CA ASP A 526 -15.57 -6.04 18.41
C ASP A 526 -16.34 -6.99 19.34
N MET A 527 -16.18 -8.29 19.12
CA MET A 527 -16.96 -9.32 19.80
C MET A 527 -16.46 -9.50 21.23
N SER A 528 -17.08 -8.77 22.18
CA SER A 528 -16.92 -9.01 23.62
C SER A 528 -17.91 -10.06 24.17
N ASP A 529 -18.88 -10.53 23.37
CA ASP A 529 -19.86 -11.53 23.78
C ASP A 529 -19.78 -12.81 22.91
N PRO A 530 -19.11 -13.87 23.40
CA PRO A 530 -19.01 -15.17 22.72
C PRO A 530 -20.37 -15.87 22.50
N GLY A 531 -21.42 -15.50 23.24
CA GLY A 531 -22.72 -16.18 23.23
C GLY A 531 -23.55 -15.96 21.97
N ARG A 532 -23.36 -14.84 21.27
CA ARG A 532 -24.07 -14.53 20.01
C ARG A 532 -23.47 -15.18 18.77
N VAL A 533 -22.22 -15.66 18.84
CA VAL A 533 -21.46 -16.11 17.65
C VAL A 533 -21.49 -17.62 17.43
N ALA A 534 -22.14 -18.36 18.32
CA ALA A 534 -22.15 -19.82 18.27
C ALA A 534 -23.13 -20.42 17.24
N ARG A 535 -23.95 -19.63 16.53
CA ARG A 535 -25.04 -20.19 15.70
C ARG A 535 -25.07 -19.90 14.20
N ASP A 536 -24.31 -18.93 13.64
CA ASP A 536 -24.70 -18.43 12.29
C ASP A 536 -23.65 -18.44 11.15
N ILE A 537 -22.47 -19.07 11.29
CA ILE A 537 -21.58 -19.38 10.13
C ILE A 537 -21.64 -20.86 9.76
N ARG A 538 -22.85 -21.41 9.93
CA ARG A 538 -23.49 -22.37 9.04
C ARG A 538 -22.81 -23.73 8.91
N SER A 539 -23.59 -24.77 9.21
CA SER A 539 -23.36 -26.19 8.92
C SER A 539 -22.89 -26.52 7.49
N PHE A 540 -22.99 -25.56 6.55
CA PHE A 540 -22.78 -25.73 5.11
C PHE A 540 -21.55 -24.99 4.54
N CYS A 541 -20.80 -24.22 5.35
CA CYS A 541 -19.54 -23.62 4.89
C CYS A 541 -18.48 -24.73 4.72
N PHE A 542 -17.81 -24.82 3.57
CA PHE A 542 -16.74 -25.78 3.32
C PHE A 542 -15.36 -25.17 3.69
N TYR A 543 -15.10 -23.94 3.26
CA TYR A 543 -13.94 -23.14 3.66
C TYR A 543 -14.24 -21.65 3.56
N CYS A 544 -13.38 -20.83 4.16
CA CYS A 544 -13.46 -19.39 4.02
C CYS A 544 -12.09 -18.71 3.95
N TYR A 545 -12.10 -17.51 3.38
CA TYR A 545 -11.03 -16.53 3.51
C TYR A 545 -11.45 -15.41 4.45
N VAL A 546 -10.52 -14.96 5.29
CA VAL A 546 -10.73 -13.86 6.23
C VAL A 546 -9.65 -12.82 6.02
N LEU A 547 -10.04 -11.59 5.70
CA LEU A 547 -9.15 -10.44 5.63
C LEU A 547 -9.49 -9.43 6.74
N PRO A 548 -8.62 -9.22 7.73
CA PRO A 548 -8.84 -8.20 8.76
C PRO A 548 -8.94 -6.79 8.19
N LEU A 549 -9.91 -5.99 8.64
CA LEU A 549 -10.08 -4.58 8.23
C LEU A 549 -8.87 -3.72 8.62
N ARG A 550 -8.14 -4.08 9.70
CA ARG A 550 -6.86 -3.44 10.05
C ARG A 550 -5.83 -3.59 8.93
N SER A 551 -5.75 -4.75 8.29
CA SER A 551 -4.85 -4.99 7.15
C SER A 551 -5.19 -4.09 5.97
N ILE A 552 -6.48 -3.81 5.76
CA ILE A 552 -6.96 -2.89 4.72
C ILE A 552 -6.59 -1.44 5.08
N SER A 553 -6.64 -1.06 6.36
CA SER A 553 -6.15 0.25 6.83
C SER A 553 -4.64 0.42 6.60
N GLU A 554 -3.84 -0.60 6.90
CA GLU A 554 -2.40 -0.57 6.61
C GLU A 554 -2.12 -0.52 5.10
N PHE A 555 -2.92 -1.25 4.31
CA PHE A 555 -2.84 -1.21 2.86
C PHE A 555 -3.18 0.18 2.30
N ASP A 556 -4.24 0.82 2.80
CA ASP A 556 -4.61 2.20 2.46
C ASP A 556 -3.50 3.20 2.76
N PHE A 557 -2.81 3.03 3.90
CA PHE A 557 -1.69 3.90 4.24
C PHE A 557 -0.51 3.79 3.24
N HIS A 558 -0.17 2.58 2.83
CA HIS A 558 0.97 2.29 1.93
C HIS A 558 0.66 2.39 0.43
N PHE A 559 -0.60 2.17 0.04
CA PHE A 559 -1.12 2.10 -1.33
C PHE A 559 -2.48 2.81 -1.45
N PRO A 560 -2.57 4.12 -1.13
CA PRO A 560 -3.86 4.84 -1.11
C PRO A 560 -4.53 4.90 -2.50
N GLU A 561 -3.74 4.92 -3.57
CA GLU A 561 -4.23 4.95 -4.96
C GLU A 561 -5.01 3.65 -5.28
N SER A 562 -4.56 2.53 -4.74
CA SER A 562 -5.12 1.20 -4.99
C SER A 562 -6.20 0.79 -3.98
N SER A 563 -6.20 1.40 -2.79
CA SER A 563 -7.15 1.05 -1.72
C SER A 563 -8.58 1.43 -2.05
N PHE A 564 -8.81 2.43 -2.90
CA PHE A 564 -10.16 2.86 -3.28
C PHE A 564 -11.03 1.73 -3.84
N GLU A 565 -10.45 0.82 -4.61
CA GLU A 565 -11.18 -0.34 -5.14
C GLU A 565 -11.63 -1.29 -4.03
N VAL A 566 -10.82 -1.47 -2.99
CA VAL A 566 -11.20 -2.25 -1.79
C VAL A 566 -12.32 -1.55 -1.03
N PHE A 567 -12.26 -0.23 -0.89
CA PHE A 567 -13.29 0.54 -0.20
C PHE A 567 -14.62 0.50 -0.96
N ARG A 568 -14.59 0.59 -2.30
CA ARG A 568 -15.79 0.44 -3.13
C ARG A 568 -16.38 -0.97 -3.03
N TYR A 569 -15.53 -1.99 -2.95
CA TYR A 569 -15.95 -3.35 -2.74
C TYR A 569 -16.67 -3.51 -1.38
N ILE A 570 -16.11 -2.95 -0.31
CA ILE A 570 -16.77 -2.91 1.00
C ILE A 570 -18.11 -2.17 0.89
N ASP A 571 -18.14 -0.98 0.29
CA ASP A 571 -19.36 -0.18 0.12
C ASP A 571 -20.50 -0.94 -0.58
N LYS A 572 -20.17 -1.82 -1.53
CA LYS A 572 -21.14 -2.65 -2.24
C LYS A 572 -21.70 -3.80 -1.40
N HIS A 573 -20.90 -4.30 -0.45
CA HIS A 573 -21.20 -5.53 0.30
C HIS A 573 -21.51 -5.28 1.78
N GLU A 574 -21.31 -4.06 2.26
CA GLU A 574 -21.74 -3.59 3.57
C GLU A 574 -23.22 -3.16 3.46
N GLY A 575 -24.09 -3.88 4.17
CA GLY A 575 -25.55 -3.69 4.16
C GLY A 575 -26.09 -3.47 5.55
#